data_AF-A0A0C2MBL1-F1
#
_entry.id   AF-A0A0C2MBL1-F1
#
_cell.length_a   1.000
_cell.length_b   1.000
_cell.length_c   1.000
_cell.angle_alpha   90.00
_cell.angle_beta   90.00
_cell.angle_gamma   90.00
#
_symmetry.space_group_name_H-M   'P 1'
#
loop_
_entity.id
_entity.type
_entity.pdbx_description
1 polymer ?
#
loop_
_entity_poly.entity_id
_entity_poly.type
_entity_poly.pdbx_seq_one_letter_code
_entity_poly.pdbx_strand_id
1 'polypeptide(L)'
;MSFKNMKNWELQYKFWKEGPNYFLFYFQELYEHPDALKQVLYASRDGGKTLGKWKPAIGGKRLYIEQFIPIKHVLFGKSGINRTFFYADRKFHIFSSQRLERNETAFPSEYNPSCIYKLVKKGPLVS
;
A
#
# COMPACT_ATOMS: atom_id res chain seq x y z
N MET A 1 -8.65 -2.07 -22.62
CA MET A 1 -8.02 -3.08 -21.74
C MET A 1 -9.11 -4.04 -21.28
N SER A 2 -8.95 -5.36 -21.45
CA SER A 2 -9.99 -6.35 -21.18
C SER A 2 -9.59 -7.25 -20.01
N PHE A 3 -10.40 -7.32 -18.95
CA PHE A 3 -10.12 -8.04 -17.70
C PHE A 3 -10.81 -9.42 -17.66
N LYS A 4 -10.78 -10.18 -18.78
CA LYS A 4 -11.63 -11.36 -18.98
C LYS A 4 -11.39 -12.56 -18.03
N ASN A 5 -10.36 -12.55 -17.18
CA ASN A 5 -9.98 -13.69 -16.32
C ASN A 5 -9.90 -13.36 -14.80
N MET A 6 -10.65 -12.37 -14.32
CA MET A 6 -10.55 -11.86 -12.93
C MET A 6 -11.74 -12.29 -12.03
N LYS A 7 -12.21 -13.54 -12.10
CA LYS A 7 -13.41 -14.00 -11.36
C LYS A 7 -13.31 -13.86 -9.83
N ASN A 8 -12.10 -13.87 -9.27
CA ASN A 8 -11.85 -13.79 -7.81
C ASN A 8 -11.01 -12.58 -7.42
N TRP A 9 -11.11 -11.48 -8.18
CA TRP A 9 -10.27 -10.31 -7.95
C TRP A 9 -11.13 -9.08 -7.68
N GLU A 10 -10.79 -8.34 -6.64
CA GLU A 10 -11.36 -7.03 -6.37
C GLU A 10 -10.45 -5.95 -6.94
N LEU A 11 -11.03 -5.04 -7.71
CA LEU A 11 -10.37 -3.80 -8.12
C LEU A 11 -10.55 -2.76 -7.03
N GLN A 12 -9.45 -2.38 -6.41
CA GLN A 12 -9.41 -1.19 -5.58
C GLN A 12 -8.65 -0.07 -6.30
N TYR A 13 -9.09 1.16 -6.11
CA TYR A 13 -8.42 2.31 -6.69
C TYR A 13 -8.30 3.46 -5.69
N LYS A 14 -7.21 4.21 -5.82
CA LYS A 14 -6.97 5.45 -5.09
C LYS A 14 -6.60 6.56 -6.07
N PHE A 15 -7.27 7.69 -5.92
CA PHE A 15 -6.95 8.89 -6.67
C PHE A 15 -6.13 9.83 -5.79
N TRP A 16 -4.94 10.17 -6.27
CA TRP A 16 -4.03 11.04 -5.55
C TRP A 16 -4.19 12.48 -6.03
N LYS A 17 -5.13 13.20 -5.42
CA LYS A 17 -5.55 14.56 -5.82
C LYS A 17 -4.45 15.61 -5.73
N GLU A 18 -3.54 15.49 -4.77
CA GLU A 18 -2.48 16.49 -4.53
C GLU A 18 -1.17 16.23 -5.31
N GLY A 19 -1.19 15.29 -6.26
CA GLY A 19 -0.16 15.13 -7.31
C GLY A 19 -0.77 15.37 -8.70
N PRO A 20 0.02 15.34 -9.79
CA PRO A 20 -0.44 15.48 -11.19
C PRO A 20 -1.38 14.35 -11.68
N ASN A 21 -2.53 14.13 -11.02
CA ASN A 21 -3.54 13.13 -11.37
C ASN A 21 -3.00 11.69 -11.37
N TYR A 22 -2.42 11.22 -10.25
CA TYR A 22 -2.05 9.81 -10.16
C TYR A 22 -3.27 8.94 -9.87
N PHE A 23 -3.45 7.92 -10.69
CA PHE A 23 -4.36 6.82 -10.40
C PHE A 23 -3.54 5.62 -9.98
N LEU A 24 -3.86 5.09 -8.81
CA LEU A 24 -3.37 3.81 -8.35
C LEU A 24 -4.50 2.79 -8.48
N PHE A 25 -4.30 1.78 -9.32
CA PHE A 25 -5.20 0.66 -9.47
C PHE A 25 -4.51 -0.56 -8.92
N TYR A 26 -5.16 -1.28 -8.01
CA TYR A 26 -4.59 -2.50 -7.48
C TYR A 26 -5.64 -3.58 -7.43
N PHE A 27 -5.28 -4.71 -8.02
CA PHE A 27 -6.12 -5.89 -8.11
C PHE A 27 -5.67 -6.81 -6.98
N GLN A 28 -6.58 -7.05 -6.04
CA GLN A 28 -6.38 -7.98 -4.94
C GLN A 28 -7.12 -9.27 -5.25
N GLU A 29 -6.40 -10.38 -5.24
CA GLU A 29 -7.02 -11.70 -5.35
C GLU A 29 -7.63 -12.08 -4.00
N LEU A 30 -8.91 -12.44 -3.99
CA LEU A 30 -9.72 -12.77 -2.81
C LEU A 30 -9.44 -14.20 -2.32
N TYR A 31 -8.20 -14.52 -1.95
CA TYR A 31 -7.83 -15.81 -1.35
C TYR A 31 -7.76 -15.73 0.19
N GLU A 32 -8.04 -16.85 0.87
CA GLU A 32 -7.79 -17.00 2.31
C GLU A 32 -6.30 -16.80 2.69
N HIS A 33 -5.39 -17.01 1.72
CA HIS A 33 -3.95 -16.82 1.88
C HIS A 33 -3.40 -15.88 0.80
N PRO A 34 -3.19 -14.60 1.13
CA PRO A 34 -2.70 -13.63 0.17
C PRO A 34 -1.22 -13.87 -0.18
N ASP A 35 -0.88 -13.75 -1.46
CA ASP A 35 0.47 -13.95 -2.00
C ASP A 35 0.96 -12.68 -2.73
N ALA A 36 2.07 -12.11 -2.25
CA ALA A 36 2.71 -10.93 -2.84
C ALA A 36 3.13 -11.13 -4.31
N LEU A 37 3.39 -12.38 -4.73
CA LEU A 37 3.75 -12.71 -6.11
C LEU A 37 2.56 -12.63 -7.05
N LYS A 38 1.35 -12.87 -6.52
CA LYS A 38 0.10 -12.83 -7.28
C LYS A 38 -0.51 -11.44 -7.32
N GLN A 39 -0.23 -10.57 -6.35
CA GLN A 39 -0.76 -9.20 -6.38
C GLN A 39 -0.30 -8.41 -7.61
N VAL A 40 -1.25 -7.79 -8.31
CA VAL A 40 -0.99 -6.94 -9.49
C VAL A 40 -1.34 -5.50 -9.17
N LEU A 41 -0.30 -4.65 -9.13
CA LEU A 41 -0.46 -3.20 -8.93
C LEU A 41 -0.13 -2.47 -10.25
N TYR A 42 -1.02 -1.58 -10.65
CA TYR A 42 -0.80 -0.64 -11.74
C TYR A 42 -0.82 0.79 -11.21
N ALA A 43 0.12 1.59 -11.68
CA ALA A 43 0.19 2.99 -11.36
C ALA A 43 0.22 3.83 -12.65
N SER A 44 -0.57 4.89 -12.67
CA SER A 44 -0.53 5.91 -13.70
C SER A 44 0.00 7.22 -13.14
N ARG A 45 0.82 7.91 -13.93
CA ARG A 45 1.44 9.20 -13.59
C ARG A 45 0.96 10.36 -14.46
N ASP A 46 0.00 10.10 -15.34
CA ASP A 46 -0.41 11.00 -16.42
C ASP A 46 -1.94 11.06 -16.55
N GLY A 47 -2.66 10.90 -15.43
CA GLY A 47 -4.11 10.95 -15.44
C GLY A 47 -4.78 9.72 -16.03
N GLY A 48 -4.14 8.56 -15.99
CA GLY A 48 -4.67 7.29 -16.49
C GLY A 48 -4.33 6.99 -17.95
N LYS A 49 -3.59 7.87 -18.64
CA LYS A 49 -3.23 7.67 -20.06
C LYS A 49 -2.26 6.50 -20.25
N THR A 50 -1.32 6.33 -19.33
CA THR A 50 -0.41 5.17 -19.28
C THR A 50 -0.50 4.48 -17.93
N LEU A 51 -0.42 3.15 -17.96
CA LEU A 51 -0.41 2.29 -16.77
C LEU A 51 0.88 1.49 -16.75
N GLY A 52 1.71 1.71 -15.74
CA GLY A 52 2.91 0.92 -15.46
C GLY A 52 2.64 -0.09 -14.36
N LYS A 53 3.15 -1.32 -14.51
CA LYS A 53 3.17 -2.29 -13.41
C LYS A 53 4.12 -1.78 -12.32
N TRP A 54 3.66 -1.74 -11.08
CA TRP A 54 4.49 -1.44 -9.93
C TRP A 54 4.62 -2.68 -9.04
N LYS A 55 5.83 -2.94 -8.56
CA LYS A 55 6.16 -4.10 -7.71
C LYS A 55 6.96 -3.60 -6.51
N PRO A 56 6.29 -3.07 -5.47
CA PRO A 56 6.97 -2.54 -4.29
C PRO A 56 7.75 -3.66 -3.61
N ALA A 57 9.00 -3.37 -3.27
CA ALA A 57 9.89 -4.29 -2.60
C ALA A 57 10.80 -3.55 -1.61
N ILE A 58 11.06 -4.18 -0.46
CA ILE A 58 11.99 -3.68 0.56
C ILE A 58 13.02 -4.79 0.80
N GLY A 59 14.32 -4.45 0.72
CA GLY A 59 15.40 -5.43 0.87
C GLY A 59 15.29 -6.60 -0.12
N GLY A 60 14.85 -6.34 -1.35
CA GLY A 60 14.65 -7.35 -2.39
C GLY A 60 13.39 -8.23 -2.25
N LYS A 61 12.65 -8.11 -1.14
CA LYS A 61 11.42 -8.88 -0.91
C LYS A 61 10.20 -8.08 -1.35
N ARG A 62 9.37 -8.68 -2.20
CA ARG A 62 8.09 -8.08 -2.61
C ARG A 62 7.13 -7.96 -1.44
N LEU A 63 6.37 -6.88 -1.44
CA LEU A 63 5.34 -6.61 -0.42
C LEU A 63 3.96 -6.95 -0.97
N TYR A 64 3.12 -7.58 -0.15
CA TYR A 64 1.69 -7.65 -0.42
C TYR A 64 1.01 -6.42 0.20
N ILE A 65 0.44 -5.55 -0.63
CA ILE A 65 -0.12 -4.28 -0.18
C ILE A 65 -1.61 -4.41 0.08
N GLU A 66 -2.01 -4.23 1.33
CA GLU A 66 -3.42 -4.23 1.73
C GLU A 66 -4.05 -2.86 1.50
N GLN A 67 -3.27 -1.80 1.75
CA GLN A 67 -3.80 -0.45 1.77
C GLN A 67 -2.81 0.57 1.22
N PHE A 68 -3.36 1.51 0.46
CA PHE A 68 -2.69 2.72 0.05
C PHE A 68 -3.46 3.96 0.53
N ILE A 69 -2.72 4.92 1.07
CA ILE A 69 -3.24 6.20 1.53
C ILE A 69 -2.37 7.31 0.93
N PRO A 70 -2.85 8.04 -0.09
CA PRO A 70 -2.15 9.20 -0.61
C PRO A 70 -2.20 10.35 0.40
N ILE A 71 -1.05 10.95 0.73
CA ILE A 71 -0.94 12.03 1.72
C ILE A 71 -0.03 13.11 1.14
N LYS A 72 -0.62 14.23 0.70
CA LYS A 72 0.11 15.34 0.06
C LYS A 72 1.02 14.87 -1.09
N HIS A 73 2.34 14.86 -0.87
CA HIS A 73 3.35 14.51 -1.86
C HIS A 73 3.99 13.13 -1.64
N VAL A 74 3.48 12.35 -0.67
CA VAL A 74 3.89 10.96 -0.45
C VAL A 74 2.72 9.98 -0.55
N LEU A 75 3.03 8.73 -0.85
CA LEU A 75 2.10 7.61 -0.80
C LEU A 75 2.45 6.73 0.40
N PHE A 76 1.53 6.60 1.35
CA PHE A 76 1.65 5.61 2.41
C PHE A 76 1.13 4.26 1.92
N GLY A 77 1.90 3.20 2.12
CA GLY A 77 1.52 1.83 1.82
C GLY A 77 1.63 0.95 3.06
N LYS A 78 0.68 0.02 3.24
CA LYS A 78 0.66 -0.92 4.36
C LYS A 78 0.60 -2.36 3.88
N SER A 79 1.43 -3.18 4.50
CA SER A 79 1.45 -4.63 4.32
C SER A 79 1.35 -5.31 5.68
N GLY A 80 0.20 -5.92 5.98
CA GLY A 80 -0.02 -6.70 7.19
C GLY A 80 0.77 -8.01 7.17
N ILE A 81 0.82 -8.71 6.03
CA ILE A 81 1.63 -9.94 5.88
C ILE A 81 3.11 -9.67 6.18
N ASN A 82 3.69 -8.65 5.56
CA ASN A 82 5.09 -8.28 5.81
C ASN A 82 5.25 -7.50 7.12
N ARG A 83 4.16 -7.22 7.85
CA ARG A 83 4.10 -6.38 9.05
C ARG A 83 4.92 -5.12 8.88
N THR A 84 4.70 -4.40 7.79
CA THR A 84 5.50 -3.25 7.40
C THR A 84 4.60 -2.18 6.81
N PHE A 85 4.85 -0.93 7.15
CA PHE A 85 4.36 0.20 6.35
C PHE A 85 5.55 0.92 5.72
N PHE A 86 5.27 1.67 4.67
CA PHE A 86 6.28 2.44 3.97
C PHE A 86 5.71 3.73 3.39
N TYR A 87 6.63 4.62 3.04
CA TYR A 87 6.35 5.80 2.25
C TYR A 87 7.07 5.71 0.91
N ALA A 88 6.34 6.05 -0.14
CA ALA A 88 6.88 6.19 -1.47
C ALA A 88 6.72 7.63 -1.99
N ASP A 89 7.69 8.05 -2.80
CA ASP A 89 7.63 9.34 -3.49
C ASP A 89 6.68 9.29 -4.70
N ARG A 90 6.56 10.41 -5.41
CA ARG A 90 5.74 10.53 -6.64
C ARG A 90 6.25 9.70 -7.83
N LYS A 91 7.46 9.16 -7.74
CA LYS A 91 8.05 8.22 -8.71
C LYS A 91 7.88 6.77 -8.26
N PHE A 92 7.13 6.52 -7.18
CA PHE A 92 6.92 5.21 -6.55
C PHE A 92 8.21 4.58 -6.00
N HIS A 93 9.23 5.40 -5.71
CA HIS A 93 10.40 4.96 -4.96
C HIS A 93 10.07 4.94 -3.47
N ILE A 94 10.26 3.77 -2.85
CA ILE A 94 10.14 3.64 -1.40
C ILE A 94 11.37 4.28 -0.76
N PHE A 95 11.17 5.35 0.00
CA PHE A 95 12.26 6.10 0.65
C PHE A 95 12.29 5.91 2.17
N SER A 96 11.22 5.38 2.76
CA SER A 96 11.15 5.08 4.18
C SER A 96 10.24 3.87 4.40
N SER A 97 10.62 3.02 5.36
CA SER A 97 9.82 1.87 5.76
C SER A 97 10.05 1.52 7.22
N GLN A 98 9.00 1.07 7.89
CA GLN A 98 9.08 0.63 9.27
C GLN A 98 8.29 -0.67 9.46
N ARG A 99 8.89 -1.58 10.22
CA ARG A 99 8.25 -2.83 10.64
C ARG A 99 7.32 -2.56 11.83
N LEU A 100 6.12 -3.12 11.76
CA LEU A 100 5.11 -3.12 12.81
C LEU A 100 5.40 -4.23 13.82
N GLU A 101 5.18 -3.96 15.11
CA GLU A 101 5.20 -4.97 16.17
C GLU A 101 4.00 -5.94 16.08
N ARG A 102 3.99 -7.01 16.89
CA ARG A 102 3.01 -8.12 16.72
C ARG A 102 1.58 -7.66 16.99
N ASN A 103 1.41 -6.68 17.87
CA ASN A 103 0.13 -6.18 18.35
C ASN A 103 -0.05 -4.69 18.02
N GLU A 104 0.66 -4.21 17.01
CA GLU A 104 0.66 -2.81 16.61
C GLU A 104 -0.15 -2.63 15.34
N THR A 105 -1.00 -1.61 15.35
CA THR A 105 -1.60 -1.08 14.12
C THR A 105 -1.15 0.36 13.94
N ALA A 106 -0.58 0.66 12.77
CA ALA A 106 -0.25 2.02 12.39
C ALA A 106 -1.28 2.60 11.41
N PHE A 107 -1.57 3.88 11.60
CA PHE A 107 -2.40 4.70 10.73
C PHE A 107 -1.68 6.03 10.51
N PRO A 108 -1.45 6.45 9.26
CA PRO A 108 -0.82 7.74 9.01
C PRO A 108 -1.82 8.88 9.25
N SER A 109 -1.33 10.06 9.63
CA SER A 109 -2.14 11.27 9.57
C SER A 109 -2.41 11.65 8.11
N GLU A 110 -3.67 11.94 7.79
CA GLU A 110 -4.05 12.42 6.45
C GLU A 110 -3.54 13.84 6.17
N TYR A 111 -3.14 14.58 7.21
CA TYR A 111 -2.71 15.98 7.09
C TYR A 111 -1.18 16.16 7.13
N ASN A 112 -0.48 15.36 7.92
CA ASN A 112 0.97 15.43 8.05
C ASN A 112 1.61 14.05 7.85
N PRO A 113 2.32 13.82 6.73
CA PRO A 113 2.89 12.51 6.44
C PRO A 113 3.95 12.07 7.45
N SER A 114 4.52 13.00 8.22
CA SER A 114 5.50 12.70 9.27
C SER A 114 4.86 12.19 10.56
N CYS A 115 3.53 12.28 10.68
CA CYS A 115 2.78 11.86 11.87
C CYS A 115 2.11 10.50 11.64
N ILE A 116 2.39 9.55 12.52
CA ILE A 116 1.80 8.21 12.50
C ILE A 116 1.20 7.94 13.87
N TYR A 117 -0.07 7.56 13.88
CA TYR A 117 -0.75 7.07 15.07
C TYR A 117 -0.54 5.57 15.15
N LYS A 118 -0.10 5.10 16.33
CA LYS A 118 0.12 3.69 16.61
C LYS A 118 -0.82 3.25 17.73
N LEU A 119 -1.63 2.24 17.45
CA LEU A 119 -2.41 1.53 18.46
C LEU A 119 -1.67 0.25 18.82
N VAL A 120 -1.24 0.14 20.08
CA VAL A 120 -0.58 -1.04 20.62
C VAL A 120 -1.51 -1.67 21.65
N LYS A 121 -1.95 -2.91 21.38
CA LYS A 121 -2.72 -3.65 22.38
C LYS A 121 -1.77 -4.08 23.50
N LYS A 122 -1.92 -3.48 24.69
CA LYS A 122 -1.25 -3.99 25.89
C LYS A 122 -1.77 -5.41 26.15
N GLY A 123 -0.84 -6.37 26.30
CA GLY A 123 -1.18 -7.69 26.83
C GLY A 123 -1.71 -7.57 28.27
N PRO A 124 -2.25 -8.66 28.84
CA PRO A 124 -2.57 -8.66 30.27
C PRO A 124 -1.33 -8.24 31.05
N LEU A 125 -1.48 -7.29 31.98
CA LEU A 125 -0.47 -7.04 33.00
C LEU A 125 -0.39 -8.33 33.81
N VAL A 126 0.64 -9.13 33.58
CA VAL A 126 1.02 -10.16 34.54
C VAL A 126 1.66 -9.40 35.70
N SER A 127 0.82 -9.08 36.69
CA SER A 127 1.23 -8.58 38.01
C SER A 127 1.83 -9.72 38.82
#